data_AF-A0A946BEY4-F1
#
_entry.id   AF-A0A946BEY4-F1
#
_cell.length_a   1.000
_cell.length_b   1.000
_cell.length_c   1.000
_cell.angle_alpha   90.00
_cell.angle_beta   90.00
_cell.angle_gamma   90.00
#
_symmetry.space_group_name_H-M   'P 1'
#
loop_
_entity.id
_entity.type
_entity.pdbx_description
1 polymer ?
#
loop_
_entity_poly.entity_id
_entity_poly.type
_entity_poly.pdbx_seq_one_letter_code
_entity_poly.pdbx_strand_id
1 'polypeptide(L)' 'MAHEYSIKIHDYLTGKIADAQKNKKKAKSLEDFGNVQFYNGQLEELFSVRKYLTDQIDLDTHKYYN' A
#
# COMPACT_ATOMS: atom_id res chain seq x y z
N MET A 1 -9.67 -17.59 11.21
CA MET A 1 -9.28 -16.38 11.99
C MET A 1 -8.08 -15.63 11.40
N ALA A 2 -6.98 -16.29 10.98
CA ALA A 2 -5.86 -15.60 10.33
C ALA A 2 -6.23 -14.81 9.04
N HIS A 3 -7.20 -15.33 8.29
CA HIS A 3 -7.67 -14.74 7.03
C HIS A 3 -8.34 -13.36 7.19
N GLU A 4 -9.14 -13.17 8.25
CA GLU A 4 -9.86 -11.89 8.46
C GLU A 4 -8.89 -10.75 8.80
N TYR A 5 -7.84 -11.04 9.58
CA TYR A 5 -6.80 -10.06 9.89
C TYR A 5 -5.94 -9.75 8.66
N SER A 6 -5.59 -10.76 7.85
CA SER A 6 -4.89 -10.55 6.57
C SER A 6 -5.69 -9.62 5.65
N ILE A 7 -6.99 -9.89 5.43
CA ILE A 7 -7.87 -9.03 4.63
C ILE A 7 -7.88 -7.60 5.17
N LYS A 8 -8.11 -7.41 6.47
CA LYS A 8 -8.14 -6.08 7.09
C LYS A 8 -6.83 -5.31 6.91
N ILE A 9 -5.69 -5.99 6.99
CA ILE A 9 -4.38 -5.37 6.78
C ILE A 9 -4.20 -4.98 5.31
N HIS A 10 -4.60 -5.83 4.36
CA HIS A 10 -4.55 -5.51 2.92
C HIS A 10 -5.49 -4.36 2.54
N ASP A 11 -6.67 -4.29 3.14
CA ASP A 11 -7.60 -3.17 2.95
C ASP A 11 -7.02 -1.87 3.51
N TYR A 12 -6.44 -1.92 4.71
CA TYR A 12 -5.74 -0.78 5.30
C TYR A 12 -4.60 -0.29 4.41
N LEU A 13 -3.74 -1.20 3.93
CA LEU A 13 -2.64 -0.87 3.03
C LEU A 13 -3.16 -0.29 1.71
N THR A 14 -4.24 -0.82 1.16
CA THR A 14 -4.90 -0.29 -0.04
C THR A 14 -5.36 1.15 0.18
N GLY A 15 -6.00 1.45 1.31
CA GLY A 15 -6.38 2.82 1.68
C GLY A 15 -5.16 3.75 1.78
N LYS A 16 -4.08 3.32 2.44
CA LYS A 16 -2.86 4.12 2.57
C LYS A 16 -2.15 4.38 1.25
N ILE A 17 -2.11 3.39 0.36
CA ILE A 17 -1.56 3.54 -0.99
C ILE A 17 -2.38 4.56 -1.78
N ALA A 18 -3.72 4.47 -1.75
CA ALA A 18 -4.59 5.42 -2.43
C ALA A 18 -4.42 6.86 -1.90
N ASP A 19 -4.33 7.02 -0.58
CA ASP A 19 -4.08 8.32 0.04
C ASP A 19 -2.72 8.90 -0.36
N ALA A 20 -1.65 8.10 -0.31
CA ALA A 20 -0.30 8.53 -0.70
C ALA A 20 -0.25 8.91 -2.20
N GLN A 21 -0.89 8.15 -3.08
CA GLN A 21 -1.00 8.49 -4.51
C GLN A 21 -1.75 9.81 -4.73
N LYS A 22 -2.87 10.01 -4.03
CA LYS A 22 -3.65 11.26 -4.09
C LYS A 22 -2.82 12.45 -3.62
N ASN A 23 -2.13 12.32 -2.50
CA ASN A 23 -1.31 13.38 -1.94
C ASN A 23 -0.06 13.67 -2.79
N LYS A 24 0.57 12.64 -3.36
CA LYS A 24 1.63 12.81 -4.37
C LYS A 24 1.15 13.59 -5.58
N LYS A 25 -0.03 13.27 -6.11
CA LYS A 25 -0.63 14.00 -7.25
C LYS A 25 -0.87 15.46 -6.89
N LYS A 26 -1.37 15.74 -5.68
CA LYS A 26 -1.54 17.09 -5.16
C LYS A 26 -0.19 17.83 -5.03
N ALA A 27 0.82 17.21 -4.43
CA ALA A 27 2.17 17.79 -4.32
C ALA A 27 2.76 18.11 -5.70
N LYS A 28 2.59 17.21 -6.67
CA LYS A 28 3.02 17.44 -8.07
C LYS A 28 2.31 18.63 -8.71
N SER A 29 1.01 18.82 -8.45
CA SER A 29 0.27 19.99 -8.97
C SER A 29 0.67 21.32 -8.32
N LEU A 30 1.30 21.26 -7.14
CA LEU A 30 1.80 22.42 -6.40
C LEU A 30 3.31 22.65 -6.60
N GLU A 31 3.95 21.87 -7.48
CA GLU A 31 5.40 21.86 -7.70
C GLU A 31 6.22 21.63 -6.41
N ASP A 32 5.62 20.96 -5.43
CA ASP A 32 6.26 20.60 -4.16
C ASP A 32 7.05 19.31 -4.32
N PHE A 33 8.25 19.43 -4.88
CA PHE A 33 9.11 18.29 -5.18
C PHE A 33 9.56 17.54 -3.92
N GLY A 34 9.70 18.23 -2.78
CA GLY A 34 10.04 17.61 -1.50
C GLY A 34 8.98 16.61 -1.07
N ASN A 35 7.71 17.03 -1.09
CA ASN A 35 6.59 16.13 -0.78
C ASN A 35 6.39 15.06 -1.86
N VAL A 36 6.66 15.33 -3.14
CA VAL A 36 6.64 14.29 -4.17
C VAL A 36 7.62 13.16 -3.86
N GLN A 37 8.85 13.48 -3.44
CA GLN A 37 9.84 12.46 -3.07
C GLN A 37 9.47 11.73 -1.79
N PHE A 38 8.94 12.44 -0.80
CA PHE A 38 8.42 11.82 0.42
C PHE A 38 7.34 10.77 0.08
N TYR A 39 6.35 11.12 -0.73
CA TYR A 39 5.29 10.18 -1.11
C TYR A 39 5.77 9.06 -2.04
N ASN A 40 6.87 9.25 -2.78
CA ASN A 40 7.51 8.15 -3.51
C ASN A 40 8.04 7.10 -2.53
N GLY A 41 8.85 7.51 -1.55
CA GLY A 41 9.40 6.61 -0.53
C GLY A 41 8.29 5.91 0.25
N GLN A 42 7.25 6.66 0.66
CA GLN A 42 6.11 6.07 1.35
C GLN A 42 5.39 5.00 0.50
N LEU A 43 5.24 5.21 -0.80
CA LEU A 43 4.63 4.21 -1.69
C LEU A 43 5.51 2.97 -1.83
N GLU A 44 6.83 3.14 -1.96
CA GLU A 44 7.78 2.02 -2.02
C GLU A 44 7.71 1.16 -0.75
N GLU A 45 7.69 1.79 0.43
CA GLU A 45 7.54 1.10 1.72
C GLU A 45 6.21 0.33 1.80
N LEU A 46 5.09 0.99 1.46
CA LEU A 46 3.75 0.37 1.52
C LEU A 46 3.64 -0.83 0.58
N PHE A 47 4.18 -0.73 -0.64
CA PHE A 47 4.21 -1.85 -1.57
C PHE A 47 5.14 -2.96 -1.10
N SER A 48 6.27 -2.63 -0.49
CA SER A 48 7.22 -3.61 0.06
C SER A 48 6.59 -4.39 1.21
N VAL A 49 5.89 -3.71 2.13
CA VAL A 49 5.15 -4.35 3.23
C VAL A 49 4.05 -5.25 2.68
N ARG A 50 3.25 -4.76 1.72
CA ARG A 50 2.19 -5.57 1.10
C ARG A 50 2.74 -6.83 0.45
N LYS A 51 3.85 -6.70 -0.27
CA LYS A 51 4.55 -7.83 -0.90
C LYS A 51 5.05 -8.82 0.14
N TYR A 52 5.69 -8.36 1.21
CA TYR A 52 6.15 -9.24 2.30
C TYR A 52 4.99 -10.03 2.92
N LEU A 53 3.87 -9.36 3.19
CA LEU A 53 2.68 -10.03 3.75
C LEU A 53 2.14 -11.09 2.79
N THR A 54 2.01 -10.78 1.51
CA THR A 54 1.57 -11.74 0.50
C THR A 54 2.53 -12.91 0.32
N ASP A 55 3.83 -12.64 0.32
CA ASP A 55 4.83 -13.67 0.04
C ASP A 55 5.08 -14.59 1.26
N GLN A 56 4.86 -14.11 2.49
CA GLN A 56 5.33 -14.81 3.71
C GLN A 56 4.24 -15.09 4.75
N ILE A 57 3.15 -14.32 4.76
CA ILE A 57 2.16 -14.34 5.86
C ILE A 57 0.79 -14.82 5.37
N ASP A 58 0.40 -14.45 4.16
CA ASP A 58 -0.84 -14.94 3.56
C ASP A 58 -0.69 -16.43 3.30
N LEU A 59 -1.52 -17.25 3.96
CA LEU A 59 -1.56 -18.69 3.73
C LEU A 59 -1.88 -18.94 2.24
N ASP A 60 -0.99 -19.65 1.53
CA ASP A 60 -0.99 -19.99 0.09
C ASP A 60 -2.32 -20.57 -0.51
N THR A 61 -3.38 -20.71 0.28
CA THR A 61 -4.56 -21.50 -0.08
C THR A 61 -5.72 -20.72 -0.69
N HIS A 62 -5.66 -19.40 -0.85
CA HIS A 62 -6.76 -18.69 -1.53
C HIS A 62 -6.24 -17.72 -2.59
N LYS A 63 -6.41 -18.13 -3.85
CA LYS A 63 -6.40 -17.23 -5.01
C LYS A 63 -7.38 -16.09 -4.73
N TYR A 64 -6.89 -14.93 -4.34
CA TYR A 64 -7.67 -13.70 -4.27
C TYR A 64 -7.93 -13.15 -5.68
N TYR A 65 -8.72 -13.88 -6.48
CA TYR A 65 -9.35 -13.36 -7.69
C TYR A 65 -10.63 -14.18 -7.96
N ASN A 66 -11.78 -13.53 -7.76
CA ASN A 66 -13.02 -13.75 -8.51
C ASN A 66 -13.47 -12.37 -9.00
#